data_AF-A0A3B9DQW0-F1
#
_entry.id   AF-A0A3B9DQW0-F1
#
_cell.length_a   1.000
_cell.length_b   1.000
_cell.length_c   1.000
_cell.angle_alpha   90.00
_cell.angle_beta   90.00
_cell.angle_gamma   90.00
#
_symmetry.space_group_name_H-M   'P 1'
#
loop_
_entity.id
_entity.type
_entity.pdbx_description
1 polymer ?
#
loop_
_entity_poly.entity_id
_entity_poly.type
_entity_poly.pdbx_seq_one_letter_code
_entity_poly.pdbx_strand_id
1 'polypeptide(L)'
;MLTRAKTVRRWLAVLSVCVLGACAGDSEGSSGSALSTDTGAPDGTGAAEVAIADAQTGPTTLPGTEADWTIVQDKTRWAVEQGYSELSIGELVVRIGETFVGTPYAPYTLEAPGEEGLVIELEELDCVTFVENVLALARLVQTVPDELLVARTGDGQRPVFSRQLENIRYRGGVLEQYPSRLHYFSEWISDNDEMGLVRDVSQELGGIAENEPIDFMTTHPDSYRQIREDPAFLAELKEVEASLNARPRYYIPQDRIALVEDRIQDGDIIAATSSVAGLDIAHTGIALWKDGRLHLLHAPLAGGVVQISEVPLAERIQRIGGQDGVMVARPLETQ
;
A
#
# COMPACT_ATOMS: atom_id res chain seq x y z
N MET A 1 -33.95 16.68 39.30
CA MET A 1 -34.98 16.20 38.34
C MET A 1 -34.58 16.74 36.98
N LEU A 2 -33.83 15.96 36.19
CA LEU A 2 -34.32 15.18 35.03
C LEU A 2 -35.01 16.10 34.00
N THR A 3 -34.63 16.25 32.73
CA THR A 3 -33.86 15.38 31.82
C THR A 3 -33.54 16.22 30.56
N ARG A 4 -32.31 16.20 30.03
CA ARG A 4 -32.04 16.53 28.62
C ARG A 4 -31.60 15.24 27.94
N ALA A 5 -32.45 14.73 27.05
CA ALA A 5 -32.21 13.52 26.30
C ALA A 5 -31.09 13.74 25.28
N LYS A 6 -30.14 12.80 25.28
CA LYS A 6 -29.08 12.64 24.28
C LYS A 6 -29.70 12.05 23.01
N THR A 7 -29.41 12.62 21.85
CA THR A 7 -29.51 11.91 20.58
C THR A 7 -28.10 11.82 20.00
N VAL A 8 -27.41 10.72 20.31
CA VAL A 8 -26.16 10.33 19.68
C VAL A 8 -26.54 9.63 18.38
N ARG A 9 -26.25 10.26 17.24
CA ARG A 9 -26.36 9.61 15.93
C ARG A 9 -25.09 8.77 15.77
N ARG A 10 -25.23 7.44 15.88
CA ARG A 10 -24.18 6.46 15.54
C ARG A 10 -23.86 6.61 14.05
N TRP A 11 -22.61 6.92 13.73
CA TRP A 11 -22.05 6.72 12.40
C TRP A 11 -21.64 5.24 12.30
N LEU A 12 -22.28 4.49 11.39
CA LEU A 12 -21.76 3.22 10.92
C LEU A 12 -20.69 3.55 9.89
N ALA A 13 -19.42 3.31 10.24
CA ALA A 13 -18.33 3.29 9.28
C ALA A 13 -18.48 2.01 8.44
N VAL A 14 -18.74 2.20 7.14
CA VAL A 14 -18.62 1.14 6.14
C VAL A 14 -17.14 1.01 5.83
N LEU A 15 -16.53 -0.13 6.21
CA LEU A 15 -15.21 -0.51 5.70
C LEU A 15 -15.35 -0.70 4.18
N SER A 16 -14.80 0.21 3.40
CA SER A 16 -14.56 -0.04 1.98
C SER A 16 -13.23 -0.77 1.88
N VAL A 17 -13.30 -2.10 1.85
CA VAL A 17 -12.21 -2.95 1.39
C VAL A 17 -12.10 -2.70 -0.12
N CYS A 18 -11.00 -2.10 -0.56
CA CYS A 18 -10.65 -2.16 -1.98
C CYS A 18 -10.24 -3.61 -2.27
N VAL A 19 -10.96 -4.20 -3.22
CA VAL A 19 -11.00 -5.62 -3.62
C VAL A 19 -11.76 -6.56 -2.67
N LEU A 20 -13.09 -6.62 -2.83
CA LEU A 20 -13.81 -7.82 -3.32
C LEU A 20 -15.32 -7.60 -3.26
N GLY A 21 -15.97 -7.65 -4.42
CA GLY A 21 -17.38 -8.00 -4.54
C GLY A 21 -17.49 -9.42 -5.06
N ALA A 22 -17.72 -10.39 -4.17
CA ALA A 22 -18.35 -11.67 -4.49
C ALA A 22 -18.71 -12.42 -3.19
N CYS A 23 -19.97 -12.36 -2.78
CA CYS A 23 -20.53 -13.33 -1.85
C CYS A 23 -21.08 -14.51 -2.64
N ALA A 24 -20.59 -15.70 -2.32
CA ALA A 24 -21.06 -16.99 -2.82
C ALA A 24 -22.50 -17.31 -2.36
N GLY A 25 -23.18 -18.11 -3.15
CA GLY A 25 -24.42 -18.79 -2.78
C GLY A 25 -24.53 -20.11 -3.53
N ASP A 26 -24.13 -21.19 -2.86
CA ASP A 26 -24.38 -22.58 -3.28
C ASP A 26 -25.89 -22.89 -3.27
N SER A 27 -26.36 -23.67 -4.24
CA SER A 27 -27.14 -24.89 -3.96
C SER A 27 -27.50 -25.66 -5.24
N GLU A 28 -27.46 -26.98 -5.08
CA GLU A 28 -27.70 -28.03 -6.05
C GLU A 28 -29.18 -28.16 -6.50
N GLY A 29 -29.36 -28.60 -7.75
CA GLY A 29 -30.20 -29.75 -8.11
C GLY A 29 -31.71 -29.78 -7.83
N SER A 30 -32.51 -29.70 -8.91
CA SER A 30 -33.48 -30.73 -9.34
C SER A 30 -34.88 -30.21 -9.75
N SER A 31 -35.22 -30.52 -11.01
CA SER A 31 -36.52 -30.79 -11.67
C SER A 31 -37.86 -30.24 -11.10
N GLY A 32 -38.69 -29.65 -11.99
CA GLY A 32 -40.16 -29.73 -11.85
C GLY A 32 -41.00 -28.61 -12.46
N SER A 33 -41.42 -28.77 -13.72
CA SER A 33 -42.74 -28.48 -14.32
C SER A 33 -43.78 -27.54 -13.63
N ALA A 34 -44.17 -26.50 -14.39
CA ALA A 34 -45.53 -26.02 -14.73
C ALA A 34 -46.38 -25.10 -13.81
N LEU A 35 -46.80 -23.99 -14.46
CA LEU A 35 -48.11 -23.29 -14.50
C LEU A 35 -48.80 -22.69 -13.25
N SER A 36 -48.79 -21.34 -13.24
CA SER A 36 -49.94 -20.40 -13.26
C SER A 36 -50.78 -20.01 -12.00
N THR A 37 -51.05 -18.69 -11.98
CA THR A 37 -52.14 -17.85 -11.38
C THR A 37 -52.12 -17.41 -9.91
N ASP A 38 -51.74 -16.12 -9.73
CA ASP A 38 -52.48 -14.97 -9.18
C ASP A 38 -53.10 -14.99 -7.75
N THR A 39 -52.59 -14.12 -6.85
CA THR A 39 -53.30 -12.95 -6.23
C THR A 39 -52.62 -12.46 -4.93
N GLY A 40 -52.46 -11.12 -4.78
CA GLY A 40 -52.45 -10.43 -3.47
C GLY A 40 -51.12 -9.88 -2.93
N ALA A 41 -50.97 -8.55 -2.93
CA ALA A 41 -49.82 -7.70 -2.52
C ALA A 41 -49.59 -7.60 -0.99
N PRO A 42 -48.70 -6.74 -0.44
CA PRO A 42 -47.59 -5.95 -1.02
C PRO A 42 -46.24 -6.21 -0.32
N ASP A 43 -45.09 -6.04 -0.98
CA ASP A 43 -43.88 -5.61 -0.27
C ASP A 43 -42.81 -5.06 -1.22
N GLY A 44 -42.10 -4.07 -0.71
CA GLY A 44 -41.26 -3.15 -1.46
C GLY A 44 -40.03 -3.78 -2.10
N THR A 45 -39.75 -3.34 -3.32
CA THR A 45 -38.41 -3.33 -3.88
C THR A 45 -38.28 -2.06 -4.69
N GLY A 46 -37.75 -1.00 -4.05
CA GLY A 46 -37.07 0.05 -4.78
C GLY A 46 -35.82 -0.59 -5.36
N ALA A 47 -35.94 -1.09 -6.60
CA ALA A 47 -34.80 -1.50 -7.40
C ALA A 47 -33.95 -0.25 -7.63
N ALA A 48 -32.93 -0.07 -6.80
CA ALA A 48 -31.83 0.81 -7.13
C ALA A 48 -31.13 0.14 -8.31
N GLU A 49 -31.36 0.68 -9.51
CA GLU A 49 -30.48 0.47 -10.65
C GLU A 49 -29.05 0.65 -10.14
N VAL A 50 -28.29 -0.45 -10.16
CA VAL A 50 -26.85 -0.40 -10.01
C VAL A 50 -26.37 0.33 -11.26
N ALA A 51 -26.19 1.63 -11.12
CA ALA A 51 -25.46 2.42 -12.09
C ALA A 51 -24.09 1.75 -12.22
N ILE A 52 -23.88 1.13 -13.39
CA ILE A 52 -22.57 0.68 -13.84
C ILE A 52 -21.76 1.97 -13.94
N ALA A 53 -21.01 2.27 -12.89
CA ALA A 53 -20.03 3.34 -12.94
C ALA A 53 -18.98 2.87 -13.94
N ASP A 54 -18.98 3.49 -15.11
CA ASP A 54 -17.84 3.53 -16.00
C ASP A 54 -16.65 4.07 -15.17
N ALA A 55 -15.86 3.17 -14.60
CA ALA A 55 -14.50 3.49 -14.18
C ALA A 55 -13.63 3.45 -15.45
N GLN A 56 -13.95 4.34 -16.38
CA GLN A 56 -13.10 4.72 -17.50
C GLN A 56 -12.69 6.17 -17.28
N THR A 57 -11.62 6.35 -16.53
CA THR A 57 -10.65 7.39 -16.87
C THR A 57 -9.35 6.66 -17.08
N GLY A 58 -8.78 6.80 -18.27
CA GLY A 58 -7.41 6.39 -18.52
C GLY A 58 -6.45 7.06 -17.52
N PRO A 59 -5.16 6.76 -17.60
CA PRO A 59 -4.19 7.28 -16.65
C PRO A 59 -4.11 8.78 -16.84
N THR A 60 -4.12 9.49 -15.74
CA THR A 60 -3.74 10.90 -15.68
C THR A 60 -2.22 11.08 -15.74
N THR A 61 -1.46 9.99 -15.60
CA THR A 61 -0.02 10.00 -15.41
C THR A 61 0.74 9.59 -16.67
N LEU A 62 1.50 10.54 -17.22
CA LEU A 62 2.65 10.28 -18.08
C LEU A 62 3.83 9.83 -17.20
N PRO A 63 4.97 9.36 -17.76
CA PRO A 63 6.17 9.06 -16.97
C PRO A 63 6.71 10.32 -16.24
N GLY A 64 6.20 10.61 -15.04
CA GLY A 64 6.53 11.78 -14.24
C GLY A 64 6.14 13.10 -14.91
N THR A 65 5.12 13.79 -14.39
CA THR A 65 4.81 15.15 -14.84
C THR A 65 5.86 16.15 -14.32
N GLU A 66 5.90 17.36 -14.89
CA GLU A 66 6.77 18.43 -14.34
C GLU A 66 6.39 18.82 -12.90
N ALA A 67 5.13 18.61 -12.50
CA ALA A 67 4.70 18.82 -11.13
C ALA A 67 5.31 17.76 -10.19
N ASP A 68 5.30 16.49 -10.57
CA ASP A 68 5.97 15.41 -9.83
C ASP A 68 7.46 15.69 -9.64
N TRP A 69 8.13 16.12 -10.70
CA TRP A 69 9.55 16.46 -10.64
C TRP A 69 9.85 17.69 -9.79
N THR A 70 8.92 18.65 -9.77
CA THR A 70 8.98 19.79 -8.84
C THR A 70 8.85 19.30 -7.40
N ILE A 71 7.96 18.35 -7.11
CA ILE A 71 7.82 17.75 -5.78
C ILE A 71 9.11 17.04 -5.34
N VAL A 72 9.72 16.25 -6.23
CA VAL A 72 11.01 15.61 -5.95
C VAL A 72 12.07 16.65 -5.60
N GLN A 73 12.21 17.70 -6.41
CA GLN A 73 13.16 18.79 -6.17
C GLN A 73 12.90 19.56 -4.88
N ASP A 74 11.65 19.90 -4.61
CA ASP A 74 11.30 20.72 -3.46
C ASP A 74 11.52 19.95 -2.16
N LYS A 75 11.21 18.65 -2.13
CA LYS A 75 11.40 17.80 -0.95
C LYS A 75 12.88 17.49 -0.68
N THR A 76 13.69 17.19 -1.71
CA THR A 76 15.14 16.98 -1.53
C THR A 76 15.84 18.26 -1.11
N ARG A 77 15.54 19.38 -1.77
CA ARG A 77 16.09 20.70 -1.39
C ARG A 77 15.68 21.08 0.03
N TRP A 78 14.42 20.86 0.40
CA TRP A 78 13.95 21.10 1.77
C TRP A 78 14.76 20.30 2.79
N ALA A 79 15.01 19.00 2.54
CA ALA A 79 15.81 18.17 3.45
C ALA A 79 17.23 18.73 3.64
N VAL A 80 17.90 19.13 2.56
CA VAL A 80 19.23 19.77 2.63
C VAL A 80 19.17 21.10 3.37
N GLU A 81 18.18 21.95 3.09
CA GLU A 81 18.01 23.25 3.77
C GLU A 81 17.75 23.12 5.28
N GLN A 82 17.15 22.01 5.72
CA GLN A 82 17.00 21.68 7.14
C GLN A 82 18.27 21.05 7.76
N GLY A 83 19.29 20.74 6.96
CA GLY A 83 20.50 20.06 7.40
C GLY A 83 20.26 18.58 7.72
N TYR A 84 19.34 17.92 7.01
CA TYR A 84 18.95 16.54 7.28
C TYR A 84 19.75 15.48 6.52
N SER A 85 20.67 15.87 5.63
CA SER A 85 21.45 14.93 4.82
C SER A 85 22.30 13.95 5.64
N GLU A 86 22.66 14.31 6.87
CA GLU A 86 23.46 13.49 7.80
C GLU A 86 22.61 12.67 8.79
N LEU A 87 21.27 12.74 8.70
CA LEU A 87 20.40 11.91 9.52
C LEU A 87 20.47 10.44 9.07
N SER A 88 20.13 9.54 9.99
CA SER A 88 19.94 8.13 9.63
C SER A 88 18.83 7.97 8.59
N ILE A 89 18.87 6.90 7.79
CA ILE A 89 17.87 6.69 6.74
C ILE A 89 16.45 6.63 7.30
N GLY A 90 16.27 6.05 8.50
CA GLY A 90 14.97 5.97 9.18
C GLY A 90 14.42 7.35 9.57
N GLU A 91 15.29 8.22 10.10
CA GLU A 91 14.92 9.61 10.39
C GLU A 91 14.59 10.39 9.12
N LEU A 92 15.36 10.21 8.04
CA LEU A 92 15.06 10.84 6.74
C LEU A 92 13.71 10.39 6.17
N VAL A 93 13.42 9.09 6.22
CA VAL A 93 12.13 8.51 5.80
C VAL A 93 10.99 9.16 6.57
N VAL A 94 11.11 9.33 7.89
CA VAL A 94 10.12 10.05 8.69
C VAL A 94 9.99 11.51 8.27
N ARG A 95 11.10 12.27 8.22
CA ARG A 95 11.08 13.70 7.93
C ARG A 95 10.49 14.00 6.57
N ILE A 96 10.89 13.25 5.54
CA ILE A 96 10.35 13.38 4.19
C ILE A 96 8.89 12.93 4.17
N GLY A 97 8.55 11.81 4.81
CA GLY A 97 7.17 11.33 4.90
C GLY A 97 6.23 12.37 5.51
N GLU A 98 6.62 13.06 6.59
CA GLU A 98 5.82 14.10 7.23
C GLU A 98 5.45 15.23 6.25
N THR A 99 6.30 15.52 5.26
CA THR A 99 6.03 16.55 4.24
C THR A 99 4.94 16.16 3.24
N PHE A 100 4.51 14.90 3.20
CA PHE A 100 3.39 14.45 2.37
C PHE A 100 2.05 14.51 3.11
N VAL A 101 2.02 14.80 4.43
CA VAL A 101 0.75 14.92 5.15
C VAL A 101 -0.15 15.96 4.46
N GLY A 102 -1.35 15.53 4.06
CA GLY A 102 -2.29 16.32 3.26
C GLY A 102 -2.30 16.00 1.76
N THR A 103 -1.34 15.24 1.23
CA THR A 103 -1.35 14.76 -0.17
C THR A 103 -2.57 13.85 -0.40
N PRO A 104 -3.37 14.09 -1.44
CA PRO A 104 -4.54 13.28 -1.79
C PRO A 104 -4.21 11.79 -1.97
N TYR A 105 -5.17 10.95 -1.62
CA TYR A 105 -5.14 9.54 -1.98
C TYR A 105 -5.75 9.31 -3.36
N ALA A 106 -5.06 8.58 -4.23
CA ALA A 106 -5.62 8.00 -5.46
C ALA A 106 -5.17 6.55 -5.64
N PRO A 107 -6.11 5.61 -5.91
CA PRO A 107 -5.75 4.26 -6.31
C PRO A 107 -5.39 4.20 -7.80
N TYR A 108 -4.71 3.14 -8.22
CA TYR A 108 -4.42 2.82 -9.62
C TYR A 108 -3.55 3.84 -10.38
N THR A 109 -2.80 4.67 -9.67
CA THR A 109 -1.92 5.70 -10.29
C THR A 109 -0.83 5.09 -11.17
N LEU A 110 -0.44 3.84 -10.89
CA LEU A 110 0.55 3.08 -11.66
C LEU A 110 -0.05 2.34 -12.88
N GLU A 111 -1.37 2.34 -13.05
CA GLU A 111 -2.05 1.49 -14.05
C GLU A 111 -2.20 2.18 -15.41
N ALA A 112 -1.12 2.80 -15.89
CA ALA A 112 -1.06 3.39 -17.22
C ALA A 112 -1.34 2.35 -18.33
N PRO A 113 -2.23 2.61 -19.31
CA PRO A 113 -2.37 1.87 -20.55
C PRO A 113 -1.06 1.74 -21.33
N GLY A 114 -0.96 0.61 -22.02
CA GLY A 114 0.22 0.23 -22.76
C GLY A 114 1.08 -0.74 -21.96
N GLU A 115 2.35 -0.82 -22.35
CA GLU A 115 3.36 -1.64 -21.69
C GLU A 115 3.65 -1.08 -20.29
N GLU A 116 4.08 -1.96 -19.37
CA GLU A 116 4.53 -1.56 -18.04
C GLU A 116 5.67 -0.56 -18.17
N GLY A 117 5.63 0.51 -17.37
CA GLY A 117 6.62 1.56 -17.37
C GLY A 117 6.75 2.20 -16.00
N LEU A 118 7.88 2.85 -15.75
CA LEU A 118 8.15 3.49 -14.46
C LEU A 118 7.30 4.77 -14.34
N VAL A 119 6.13 4.65 -13.74
CA VAL A 119 5.26 5.79 -13.42
C VAL A 119 5.77 6.49 -12.17
N ILE A 120 5.98 7.80 -12.27
CA ILE A 120 6.36 8.66 -11.15
C ILE A 120 5.17 9.58 -10.88
N GLU A 121 4.57 9.41 -9.71
CA GLU A 121 3.38 10.13 -9.26
C GLU A 121 3.57 10.47 -7.77
N LEU A 122 3.51 11.75 -7.44
CA LEU A 122 3.72 12.31 -6.11
C LEU A 122 2.63 13.34 -5.71
N GLU A 123 1.75 13.73 -6.63
CA GLU A 123 0.58 14.59 -6.38
C GLU A 123 -0.56 13.79 -5.74
N GLU A 124 -0.71 12.51 -6.08
CA GLU A 124 -1.71 11.60 -5.51
C GLU A 124 -1.13 10.22 -5.18
N LEU A 125 -1.31 9.72 -3.96
CA LEU A 125 -0.61 8.53 -3.48
C LEU A 125 -1.54 7.49 -2.87
N ASP A 126 -1.34 6.22 -3.21
CA ASP A 126 -1.85 5.12 -2.40
C ASP A 126 -0.84 4.73 -1.29
N CYS A 127 -1.17 3.71 -0.49
CA CYS A 127 -0.32 3.34 0.65
C CYS A 127 1.05 2.80 0.22
N VAL A 128 1.13 2.07 -0.91
CA VAL A 128 2.37 1.47 -1.41
C VAL A 128 3.24 2.57 -2.04
N THR A 129 2.68 3.30 -3.00
CA THR A 129 3.37 4.39 -3.70
C THR A 129 3.84 5.50 -2.76
N PHE A 130 3.11 5.76 -1.66
CA PHE A 130 3.60 6.63 -0.60
C PHE A 130 4.90 6.11 0.03
N VAL A 131 4.94 4.84 0.45
CA VAL A 131 6.13 4.23 1.05
C VAL A 131 7.29 4.21 0.07
N GLU A 132 7.06 3.79 -1.17
CA GLU A 132 8.08 3.70 -2.21
C GLU A 132 8.69 5.07 -2.53
N ASN A 133 7.86 6.09 -2.76
CA ASN A 133 8.33 7.43 -3.07
C ASN A 133 9.11 8.05 -1.91
N VAL A 134 8.65 7.87 -0.66
CA VAL A 134 9.36 8.39 0.52
C VAL A 134 10.71 7.70 0.68
N LEU A 135 10.78 6.36 0.53
CA LEU A 135 12.05 5.64 0.60
C LEU A 135 13.00 6.07 -0.53
N ALA A 136 12.50 6.20 -1.76
CA ALA A 136 13.29 6.66 -2.90
C ALA A 136 13.85 8.08 -2.69
N LEU A 137 13.05 9.01 -2.16
CA LEU A 137 13.48 10.37 -1.81
C LEU A 137 14.52 10.37 -0.69
N ALA A 138 14.33 9.58 0.37
CA ALA A 138 15.27 9.49 1.48
C ALA A 138 16.63 8.97 0.99
N ARG A 139 16.64 7.92 0.16
CA ARG A 139 17.87 7.39 -0.45
C ARG A 139 18.51 8.39 -1.41
N LEU A 140 17.71 9.16 -2.16
CA LEU A 140 18.22 10.21 -3.04
C LEU A 140 18.96 11.30 -2.24
N VAL A 141 18.39 11.75 -1.12
CA VAL A 141 19.03 12.73 -0.21
C VAL A 141 20.34 12.18 0.34
N GLN A 142 20.38 10.90 0.71
CA GLN A 142 21.57 10.28 1.28
C GLN A 142 22.69 10.00 0.26
N THR A 143 22.32 9.72 -1.00
CA THR A 143 23.29 9.31 -2.04
C THR A 143 23.87 10.50 -2.81
N VAL A 144 23.10 11.58 -2.97
CA VAL A 144 23.48 12.70 -3.83
C VAL A 144 24.05 13.85 -3.00
N PRO A 145 25.23 14.39 -3.35
CA PRO A 145 25.81 15.54 -2.66
C PRO A 145 24.84 16.73 -2.57
N ASP A 146 24.80 17.37 -1.42
CA ASP A 146 23.95 18.52 -1.10
C ASP A 146 23.96 19.60 -2.19
N GLU A 147 25.15 19.91 -2.75
CA GLU A 147 25.28 20.94 -3.77
C GLU A 147 24.50 20.63 -5.05
N LEU A 148 24.36 19.34 -5.38
CA LEU A 148 23.60 18.89 -6.55
C LEU A 148 22.09 18.88 -6.30
N LEU A 149 21.66 18.63 -5.07
CA LEU A 149 20.24 18.67 -4.68
C LEU A 149 19.71 20.10 -4.58
N VAL A 150 20.54 21.06 -4.15
CA VAL A 150 20.15 22.49 -4.04
C VAL A 150 20.35 23.27 -5.32
N ALA A 151 21.21 22.80 -6.24
CA ALA A 151 21.45 23.52 -7.48
C ALA A 151 20.19 23.53 -8.35
N ARG A 152 19.86 24.71 -8.91
CA ARG A 152 18.83 24.86 -9.96
C ARG A 152 19.28 24.26 -11.30
N THR A 153 20.30 23.41 -11.32
CA THR A 153 20.87 22.82 -12.53
C THR A 153 20.08 21.57 -12.92
N GLY A 154 18.91 21.78 -13.51
CA GLY A 154 18.22 20.83 -14.39
C GLY A 154 17.97 19.41 -13.85
N ASP A 155 17.65 18.52 -14.78
CA ASP A 155 17.12 17.17 -14.54
C ASP A 155 18.12 16.16 -13.94
N GLY A 156 19.23 16.62 -13.35
CA GLY A 156 20.33 15.75 -12.90
C GLY A 156 19.93 14.74 -11.81
N GLN A 157 18.96 15.09 -10.96
CA GLN A 157 18.41 14.17 -9.95
C GLN A 157 17.36 13.20 -10.51
N ARG A 158 16.77 13.46 -11.69
CA ARG A 158 15.69 12.62 -12.25
C ARG A 158 16.16 11.18 -12.48
N PRO A 159 17.31 10.92 -13.15
CA PRO A 159 17.79 9.55 -13.35
C PRO A 159 18.10 8.82 -12.04
N VAL A 160 18.63 9.52 -11.03
CA VAL A 160 18.96 8.92 -9.74
C VAL A 160 17.68 8.55 -8.98
N PHE A 161 16.70 9.47 -8.93
CA PHE A 161 15.39 9.19 -8.34
C PHE A 161 14.69 8.03 -9.05
N SER A 162 14.60 8.07 -10.37
CA SER A 162 14.01 7.01 -11.18
C SER A 162 14.67 5.66 -10.89
N ARG A 163 16.01 5.63 -10.79
CA ARG A 163 16.72 4.38 -10.49
C ARG A 163 16.43 3.87 -9.09
N GLN A 164 16.34 4.74 -8.07
CA GLN A 164 15.95 4.33 -6.73
C GLN A 164 14.53 3.75 -6.73
N LEU A 165 13.58 4.42 -7.39
CA LEU A 165 12.20 3.96 -7.46
C LEU A 165 12.07 2.63 -8.22
N GLU A 166 12.79 2.47 -9.34
CA GLU A 166 12.83 1.23 -10.11
C GLU A 166 13.40 0.07 -9.28
N ASN A 167 14.51 0.31 -8.57
CA ASN A 167 15.10 -0.66 -7.65
C ASN A 167 14.13 -1.10 -6.55
N ILE A 168 13.29 -0.18 -6.07
CA ILE A 168 12.34 -0.45 -4.99
C ILE A 168 11.11 -1.21 -5.47
N ARG A 169 10.58 -0.83 -6.65
CA ARG A 169 9.25 -1.25 -7.14
C ARG A 169 9.25 -2.54 -7.96
N TYR A 170 10.37 -2.86 -8.61
CA TYR A 170 10.46 -3.99 -9.52
C TYR A 170 11.43 -5.02 -9.00
N ARG A 171 11.09 -6.30 -9.20
CA ARG A 171 11.87 -7.45 -8.73
C ARG A 171 13.32 -7.37 -9.20
N GLY A 172 14.26 -7.42 -8.27
CA GLY A 172 15.70 -7.26 -8.54
C GLY A 172 16.09 -5.91 -9.16
N GLY A 173 15.21 -4.91 -9.09
CA GLY A 173 15.38 -3.61 -9.72
C GLY A 173 15.42 -3.65 -11.25
N VAL A 174 14.63 -4.56 -11.85
CA VAL A 174 14.51 -4.71 -13.30
C VAL A 174 13.06 -4.57 -13.73
N LEU A 175 12.76 -3.45 -14.39
CA LEU A 175 11.47 -3.24 -15.05
C LEU A 175 11.45 -3.99 -16.39
N GLU A 176 10.57 -4.99 -16.51
CA GLU A 176 10.36 -5.74 -17.75
C GLU A 176 8.90 -5.66 -18.21
N GLN A 177 7.97 -6.17 -17.39
CA GLN A 177 6.55 -6.26 -17.70
C GLN A 177 5.73 -6.26 -16.41
N TYR A 178 4.40 -6.27 -16.52
CA TYR A 178 3.52 -6.16 -15.36
C TYR A 178 3.84 -7.16 -14.22
N PRO A 179 4.11 -8.46 -14.47
CA PRO A 179 4.54 -9.39 -13.41
C PRO A 179 5.90 -9.11 -12.76
N SER A 180 6.75 -8.26 -13.36
CA SER A 180 8.04 -7.87 -12.76
C SER A 180 7.88 -6.83 -11.65
N ARG A 181 6.74 -6.14 -11.56
CA ARG A 181 6.38 -5.27 -10.44
C ARG A 181 6.06 -6.11 -9.20
N LEU A 182 6.51 -5.64 -8.04
CA LEU A 182 6.34 -6.31 -6.75
C LEU A 182 4.93 -6.05 -6.19
N HIS A 183 3.92 -6.79 -6.68
CA HIS A 183 2.51 -6.57 -6.31
C HIS A 183 2.14 -7.09 -4.92
N TYR A 184 2.77 -8.17 -4.47
CA TYR A 184 2.61 -8.70 -3.11
C TYR A 184 3.62 -8.03 -2.19
N PHE A 185 3.15 -7.33 -1.15
CA PHE A 185 4.06 -6.50 -0.36
C PHE A 185 5.00 -7.33 0.54
N SER A 186 4.67 -8.59 0.84
CA SER A 186 5.65 -9.52 1.43
C SER A 186 6.78 -9.87 0.44
N GLU A 187 6.49 -9.94 -0.86
CA GLU A 187 7.52 -10.04 -1.89
C GLU A 187 8.36 -8.77 -1.92
N TRP A 188 7.70 -7.60 -1.93
CA TRP A 188 8.37 -6.30 -1.87
C TRP A 188 9.38 -6.23 -0.74
N ILE A 189 9.00 -6.66 0.47
CA ILE A 189 9.91 -6.70 1.63
C ILE A 189 11.09 -7.64 1.36
N SER A 190 10.84 -8.87 0.92
CA SER A 190 11.89 -9.87 0.74
C SER A 190 12.86 -9.52 -0.40
N ASP A 191 12.37 -8.96 -1.50
CA ASP A 191 13.19 -8.53 -2.63
C ASP A 191 14.07 -7.33 -2.24
N ASN A 192 13.48 -6.32 -1.59
CA ASN A 192 14.21 -5.15 -1.11
C ASN A 192 15.22 -5.52 0.01
N ASP A 193 14.98 -6.57 0.80
CA ASP A 193 15.95 -7.12 1.76
C ASP A 193 17.12 -7.80 1.04
N GLU A 194 16.84 -8.67 0.06
CA GLU A 194 17.87 -9.30 -0.80
C GLU A 194 18.73 -8.26 -1.54
N MET A 195 18.12 -7.14 -1.97
CA MET A 195 18.81 -6.02 -2.61
C MET A 195 19.55 -5.09 -1.62
N GLY A 196 19.38 -5.27 -0.31
CA GLY A 196 20.01 -4.44 0.72
C GLY A 196 19.46 -3.01 0.80
N LEU A 197 18.21 -2.79 0.39
CA LEU A 197 17.50 -1.51 0.48
C LEU A 197 16.77 -1.37 1.82
N VAL A 198 16.21 -2.47 2.30
CA VAL A 198 15.61 -2.62 3.63
C VAL A 198 16.15 -3.89 4.29
N ARG A 199 15.70 -4.19 5.50
CA ARG A 199 15.96 -5.45 6.21
C ARG A 199 14.66 -5.94 6.83
N ASP A 200 14.23 -7.18 6.57
CA ASP A 200 13.08 -7.74 7.25
C ASP A 200 13.44 -8.04 8.71
N VAL A 201 12.81 -7.31 9.64
CA VAL A 201 13.04 -7.46 11.08
C VAL A 201 11.89 -8.19 11.78
N SER A 202 10.88 -8.66 11.03
CA SER A 202 9.66 -9.27 11.58
C SER A 202 9.98 -10.47 12.47
N GLN A 203 10.89 -11.34 12.04
CA GLN A 203 11.32 -12.49 12.83
C GLN A 203 12.09 -12.07 14.09
N GLU A 204 12.99 -11.09 13.98
CA GLU A 204 13.79 -10.58 15.12
C GLU A 204 12.92 -9.92 16.20
N LEU A 205 11.81 -9.31 15.77
CA LEU A 205 10.81 -8.73 16.66
C LEU A 205 9.96 -9.79 17.36
N GLY A 206 10.15 -11.09 17.07
CA GLY A 206 9.39 -12.19 17.68
C GLY A 206 8.14 -12.56 16.89
N GLY A 207 8.12 -12.27 15.59
CA GLY A 207 7.09 -12.72 14.67
C GLY A 207 7.00 -14.24 14.62
N ILE A 208 5.82 -14.74 14.28
CA ILE A 208 5.53 -16.16 14.07
C ILE A 208 5.41 -16.45 12.58
N ALA A 209 5.63 -17.70 12.19
CA ALA A 209 5.51 -18.11 10.80
C ALA A 209 4.06 -17.97 10.31
N GLU A 210 3.88 -17.27 9.19
CA GLU A 210 2.65 -17.22 8.41
C GLU A 210 2.68 -18.36 7.39
N ASN A 211 1.60 -19.13 7.33
CA ASN A 211 1.47 -20.29 6.44
C ASN A 211 0.27 -20.17 5.50
N GLU A 212 -0.52 -19.09 5.59
CA GLU A 212 -1.58 -18.83 4.63
C GLU A 212 -1.02 -18.66 3.22
N PRO A 213 -1.62 -19.31 2.21
CA PRO A 213 -1.17 -19.21 0.84
C PRO A 213 -1.44 -17.81 0.29
N ILE A 214 -0.53 -17.34 -0.56
CA ILE A 214 -0.72 -16.18 -1.41
C ILE A 214 -1.16 -16.66 -2.79
N ASP A 215 -2.37 -16.30 -3.22
CA ASP A 215 -2.94 -16.65 -4.53
C ASP A 215 -3.98 -15.65 -5.04
N PHE A 216 -4.08 -14.47 -4.41
CA PHE A 216 -5.20 -13.55 -4.62
C PHE A 216 -5.33 -13.05 -6.06
N MET A 217 -4.23 -12.62 -6.68
CA MET A 217 -4.23 -12.12 -8.06
C MET A 217 -4.64 -13.20 -9.06
N THR A 218 -4.13 -14.42 -8.91
CA THR A 218 -4.42 -15.50 -9.88
C THR A 218 -5.76 -16.17 -9.67
N THR A 219 -6.35 -16.05 -8.47
CA THR A 219 -7.74 -16.44 -8.18
C THR A 219 -8.76 -15.35 -8.52
N HIS A 220 -8.33 -14.09 -8.64
CA HIS A 220 -9.18 -12.95 -9.02
C HIS A 220 -8.66 -12.17 -10.25
N PRO A 221 -8.30 -12.84 -11.37
CA PRO A 221 -7.66 -12.19 -12.51
C PRO A 221 -8.53 -11.10 -13.15
N ASP A 222 -9.85 -11.24 -13.04
CA ASP A 222 -10.82 -10.27 -13.55
C ASP A 222 -10.76 -8.92 -12.82
N SER A 223 -10.08 -8.83 -11.66
CA SER A 223 -9.88 -7.57 -10.94
C SER A 223 -8.75 -6.72 -11.52
N TYR A 224 -7.90 -7.29 -12.39
CA TYR A 224 -6.68 -6.64 -12.87
C TYR A 224 -6.73 -6.46 -14.39
N ARG A 225 -6.67 -5.21 -14.85
CA ARG A 225 -6.79 -4.90 -16.28
C ARG A 225 -5.71 -5.61 -17.09
N GLN A 226 -4.47 -5.56 -16.63
CA GLN A 226 -3.30 -6.12 -17.30
C GLN A 226 -3.40 -7.63 -17.47
N ILE A 227 -3.93 -8.35 -16.49
CA ILE A 227 -4.13 -9.80 -16.58
C ILE A 227 -5.24 -10.14 -17.58
N ARG A 228 -6.29 -9.32 -17.66
CA ARG A 228 -7.36 -9.50 -18.67
C ARG A 228 -6.87 -9.19 -20.09
N GLU A 229 -6.00 -8.18 -20.23
CA GLU A 229 -5.45 -7.74 -21.52
C GLU A 229 -4.37 -8.71 -22.04
N ASP A 230 -3.54 -9.26 -21.14
CA ASP A 230 -2.57 -10.29 -21.46
C ASP A 230 -2.68 -11.51 -20.51
N PRO A 231 -3.42 -12.55 -20.92
CA PRO A 231 -3.56 -13.78 -20.14
C PRO A 231 -2.26 -14.54 -19.88
N ALA A 232 -1.15 -14.24 -20.58
CA ALA A 232 0.15 -14.86 -20.31
C ALA A 232 0.66 -14.46 -18.91
N PHE A 233 0.37 -13.23 -18.46
CA PHE A 233 0.73 -12.75 -17.12
C PHE A 233 0.13 -13.60 -16.00
N LEU A 234 -1.01 -14.26 -16.24
CA LEU A 234 -1.60 -15.17 -15.26
C LEU A 234 -0.67 -16.34 -14.94
N ALA A 235 0.03 -16.88 -15.94
CA ALA A 235 0.95 -18.01 -15.74
C ALA A 235 2.18 -17.57 -14.93
N GLU A 236 2.76 -16.41 -15.26
CA GLU A 236 3.91 -15.86 -14.54
C GLU A 236 3.57 -15.50 -13.09
N LEU A 237 2.40 -14.89 -12.85
CA LEU A 237 1.96 -14.58 -11.48
C LEU A 237 1.74 -15.84 -10.64
N LYS A 238 1.32 -16.97 -11.24
CA LYS A 238 1.25 -18.25 -10.52
C LYS A 238 2.62 -18.77 -10.11
N GLU A 239 3.65 -18.54 -10.92
CA GLU A 239 5.02 -18.90 -10.57
C GLU A 239 5.56 -18.00 -9.44
N VAL A 240 5.24 -16.70 -9.48
CA VAL A 240 5.53 -15.76 -8.38
C VAL A 240 4.87 -16.23 -7.08
N GLU A 241 3.57 -16.48 -7.10
CA GLU A 241 2.82 -16.97 -5.92
C GLU A 241 3.36 -18.30 -5.39
N ALA A 242 3.71 -19.24 -6.28
CA ALA A 242 4.33 -20.51 -5.89
C ALA A 242 5.70 -20.31 -5.22
N SER A 243 6.53 -19.40 -5.75
CA SER A 243 7.83 -19.05 -5.17
C SER A 243 7.67 -18.42 -3.78
N LEU A 244 6.73 -17.48 -3.63
CA LEU A 244 6.43 -16.85 -2.35
C LEU A 244 5.97 -17.88 -1.32
N ASN A 245 5.06 -18.77 -1.69
CA ASN A 245 4.54 -19.81 -0.80
C ASN A 245 5.56 -20.90 -0.43
N ALA A 246 6.68 -20.99 -1.16
CA ALA A 246 7.77 -21.91 -0.83
C ALA A 246 8.72 -21.34 0.26
N ARG A 247 8.59 -20.06 0.62
CA ARG A 247 9.44 -19.39 1.61
C ARG A 247 8.64 -19.09 2.88
N PRO A 248 9.24 -19.26 4.07
CA PRO A 248 8.57 -18.86 5.31
C PRO A 248 8.45 -17.33 5.36
N ARG A 249 7.27 -16.84 5.72
CA ARG A 249 7.01 -15.44 6.06
C ARG A 249 6.82 -15.32 7.56
N TYR A 250 7.23 -14.21 8.17
CA TYR A 250 7.03 -13.98 9.61
C TYR A 250 6.28 -12.68 9.83
N TYR A 251 5.32 -12.71 10.74
CA TYR A 251 4.56 -11.52 11.11
C TYR A 251 4.36 -11.45 12.63
N ILE A 252 4.15 -10.25 13.15
CA ILE A 252 3.80 -10.01 14.54
C ILE A 252 2.26 -9.98 14.63
N PRO A 253 1.61 -10.94 15.31
CA PRO A 253 0.17 -10.94 15.49
C PRO A 253 -0.33 -9.67 16.19
N GLN A 254 -1.54 -9.23 15.85
CA GLN A 254 -2.13 -7.97 16.35
C GLN A 254 -2.19 -7.83 17.87
N ASP A 255 -2.28 -8.94 18.61
CA ASP A 255 -2.30 -8.98 20.08
C ASP A 255 -0.90 -8.84 20.70
N ARG A 256 0.17 -8.95 19.90
CA ARG A 256 1.57 -8.86 20.33
C ARG A 256 2.28 -7.57 19.91
N ILE A 257 1.68 -6.76 19.03
CA ILE A 257 2.31 -5.52 18.53
C ILE A 257 2.72 -4.60 19.68
N ALA A 258 1.84 -4.41 20.67
CA ALA A 258 2.13 -3.56 21.84
C ALA A 258 3.30 -4.07 22.71
N LEU A 259 3.64 -5.36 22.63
CA LEU A 259 4.74 -5.96 23.39
C LEU A 259 6.11 -5.75 22.72
N VAL A 260 6.12 -5.30 21.47
CA VAL A 260 7.33 -5.16 20.66
C VAL A 260 7.51 -3.74 20.11
N GLU A 261 6.58 -2.83 20.40
CA GLU A 261 6.59 -1.46 19.87
C GLU A 261 7.90 -0.74 20.17
N ASP A 262 8.49 -0.97 21.35
CA ASP A 262 9.76 -0.41 21.82
C ASP A 262 11.00 -0.79 20.98
N ARG A 263 10.87 -1.82 20.13
CA ARG A 263 11.94 -2.29 19.22
C ARG A 263 11.69 -1.90 17.76
N ILE A 264 10.52 -1.34 17.46
CA ILE A 264 10.20 -0.72 16.16
C ILE A 264 10.71 0.73 16.21
N GLN A 265 11.47 1.11 15.18
CA GLN A 265 12.16 2.39 15.10
C GLN A 265 11.40 3.37 14.19
N ASP A 266 11.66 4.66 14.38
CA ASP A 266 11.23 5.67 13.41
C ASP A 266 11.75 5.33 12.02
N GLY A 267 10.85 5.38 11.03
CA GLY A 267 11.17 5.09 9.64
C GLY A 267 11.07 3.63 9.26
N ASP A 268 10.88 2.70 10.21
CA ASP A 268 10.55 1.31 9.88
C ASP A 268 9.26 1.29 9.03
N ILE A 269 9.28 0.53 7.95
CA ILE A 269 8.15 0.32 7.06
C ILE A 269 7.26 -0.75 7.69
N ILE A 270 5.99 -0.41 7.90
CA ILE A 270 4.98 -1.27 8.48
C ILE A 270 4.08 -1.78 7.37
N ALA A 271 3.97 -3.10 7.26
CA ALA A 271 3.02 -3.78 6.39
C ALA A 271 1.98 -4.50 7.26
N ALA A 272 0.75 -3.98 7.30
CA ALA A 272 -0.34 -4.60 8.03
C ALA A 272 -0.81 -5.86 7.31
N THR A 273 -0.65 -7.02 7.94
CA THR A 273 -1.06 -8.30 7.37
C THR A 273 -2.57 -8.36 7.22
N SER A 274 -3.01 -9.06 6.17
CA SER A 274 -4.40 -9.16 5.75
C SER A 274 -5.05 -10.40 6.34
N SER A 275 -6.33 -10.29 6.69
CA SER A 275 -7.19 -11.44 7.04
C SER A 275 -7.98 -12.00 5.84
N VAL A 276 -7.80 -11.41 4.65
CA VAL A 276 -8.45 -11.85 3.41
C VAL A 276 -7.64 -13.00 2.83
N ALA A 277 -8.28 -14.15 2.63
CA ALA A 277 -7.66 -15.34 2.08
C ALA A 277 -6.94 -15.04 0.75
N GLY A 278 -5.71 -15.53 0.61
CA GLY A 278 -4.89 -15.35 -0.59
C GLY A 278 -4.10 -14.04 -0.64
N LEU A 279 -4.43 -13.05 0.19
CA LEU A 279 -3.81 -11.73 0.23
C LEU A 279 -2.93 -11.59 1.48
N ASP A 280 -1.67 -11.22 1.30
CA ASP A 280 -0.68 -11.12 2.37
C ASP A 280 -0.79 -9.82 3.18
N ILE A 281 -0.81 -8.67 2.51
CA ILE A 281 -0.74 -7.35 3.13
C ILE A 281 -1.96 -6.53 2.70
N ALA A 282 -2.68 -5.97 3.67
CA ALA A 282 -3.86 -5.15 3.44
C ALA A 282 -3.55 -3.65 3.38
N HIS A 283 -2.47 -3.20 4.02
CA HIS A 283 -2.15 -1.77 4.13
C HIS A 283 -0.69 -1.56 4.49
N THR A 284 -0.10 -0.44 4.07
CA THR A 284 1.29 -0.08 4.38
C THR A 284 1.43 1.34 4.93
N GLY A 285 2.56 1.61 5.58
CA GLY A 285 2.93 2.94 6.03
C GLY A 285 4.28 2.96 6.73
N ILE A 286 4.59 4.07 7.37
CA ILE A 286 5.86 4.35 8.04
C ILE A 286 5.63 4.47 9.54
N ALA A 287 6.45 3.79 10.33
CA ALA A 287 6.53 3.90 11.78
C ALA A 287 6.94 5.31 12.19
N LEU A 288 6.15 5.92 13.07
CA LEU A 288 6.40 7.26 13.62
C LEU A 288 6.12 7.28 15.12
N TRP A 289 7.14 7.49 15.93
CA TRP A 289 7.04 7.76 17.35
C TRP A 289 6.55 9.18 17.57
N LYS A 290 5.39 9.30 18.20
CA LYS A 290 4.76 10.57 18.54
C LYS A 290 4.23 10.51 19.96
N ASP A 291 4.58 11.51 20.77
CA ASP A 291 4.14 11.62 22.17
C ASP A 291 4.39 10.35 22.99
N GLY A 292 5.50 9.66 22.71
CA GLY A 292 5.93 8.44 23.40
C GLY A 292 5.15 7.19 23.03
N ARG A 293 4.41 7.18 21.92
CA ARG A 293 3.73 6.00 21.36
C ARG A 293 4.04 5.85 19.88
N LEU A 294 4.00 4.61 19.39
CA LEU A 294 4.20 4.29 17.99
C LEU A 294 2.91 4.53 17.19
N HIS A 295 2.95 5.41 16.21
CA HIS A 295 1.88 5.72 15.26
C HIS A 295 2.26 5.28 13.84
N LEU A 296 1.29 5.35 12.93
CA LEU A 296 1.48 5.03 11.52
C LEU A 296 1.28 6.30 10.69
N LEU A 297 2.32 6.72 9.98
CA LEU A 297 2.24 7.72 8.91
C LEU A 297 1.91 6.98 7.60
N HIS A 298 0.76 7.29 6.98
CA HIS A 298 0.27 6.52 5.83
C HIS A 298 -0.69 7.30 4.93
N ALA A 299 -0.77 6.90 3.66
CA ALA A 299 -1.93 7.19 2.81
C ALA A 299 -3.06 6.20 3.19
N PRO A 300 -4.27 6.65 3.57
CA PRO A 300 -5.29 5.78 4.15
C PRO A 300 -6.09 5.01 3.09
N LEU A 301 -7.07 5.66 2.45
CA LEU A 301 -8.02 5.07 1.50
C LEU A 301 -8.56 6.18 0.60
N ALA A 302 -9.33 5.78 -0.43
CA ALA A 302 -9.98 6.69 -1.37
C ALA A 302 -10.78 7.81 -0.68
N GLY A 303 -10.55 9.06 -1.12
CA GLY A 303 -11.15 10.26 -0.53
C GLY A 303 -10.47 10.77 0.74
N GLY A 304 -9.41 10.09 1.20
CA GLY A 304 -8.53 10.56 2.26
C GLY A 304 -7.31 11.32 1.74
N VAL A 305 -6.45 11.69 2.68
CA VAL A 305 -5.14 12.29 2.43
C VAL A 305 -4.09 11.56 3.29
N VAL A 306 -2.83 11.59 2.89
CA VAL A 306 -1.72 11.12 3.73
C VAL A 306 -1.82 11.78 5.10
N GLN A 307 -1.72 10.96 6.15
CA GLN A 307 -1.99 11.36 7.52
C GLN A 307 -1.19 10.52 8.51
N ILE A 308 -1.11 11.02 9.75
CA ILE A 308 -0.63 10.24 10.90
C ILE A 308 -1.86 9.65 11.59
N SER A 309 -1.81 8.36 11.91
CA SER A 309 -2.92 7.67 12.58
C SER A 309 -3.29 8.38 13.88
N GLU A 310 -4.60 8.57 14.11
CA GLU A 310 -5.08 9.22 15.34
C GLU A 310 -4.78 8.40 16.60
N VAL A 311 -4.67 7.08 16.45
CA VAL A 311 -4.37 6.13 17.53
C VAL A 311 -3.08 5.38 17.27
N PRO A 312 -2.41 4.86 18.33
CA PRO A 312 -1.19 4.08 18.20
C PRO A 312 -1.38 2.84 17.31
N LEU A 313 -0.29 2.38 16.70
CA LEU A 313 -0.26 1.29 15.72
C LEU A 313 -0.99 0.03 16.23
N ALA A 314 -0.65 -0.45 17.42
CA ALA A 314 -1.28 -1.65 17.98
C ALA A 314 -2.81 -1.53 18.10
N GLU A 315 -3.31 -0.39 18.58
CA GLU A 315 -4.75 -0.12 18.68
C GLU A 315 -5.39 0.03 17.29
N ARG A 316 -4.67 0.61 16.34
CA ARG A 316 -5.13 0.81 14.97
C ARG A 316 -5.36 -0.54 14.29
N ILE A 317 -4.37 -1.45 14.34
CA ILE A 317 -4.47 -2.79 13.73
C ILE A 317 -5.66 -3.55 14.34
N GLN A 318 -5.76 -3.59 15.68
CA GLN A 318 -6.85 -4.29 16.38
C GLN A 318 -8.27 -3.78 16.06
N ARG A 319 -8.41 -2.52 15.63
CA ARG A 319 -9.71 -1.93 15.30
C ARG A 319 -10.16 -2.22 13.87
N ILE A 320 -9.26 -2.65 12.98
CA ILE A 320 -9.57 -2.89 11.58
C ILE A 320 -9.70 -4.39 11.35
N GLY A 321 -10.94 -4.86 11.20
CA GLY A 321 -11.21 -6.30 11.05
C GLY A 321 -10.58 -6.96 9.82
N GLY A 322 -10.11 -6.17 8.84
CA GLY A 322 -9.36 -6.66 7.69
C GLY A 322 -7.87 -6.92 7.94
N GLN A 323 -7.37 -6.61 9.14
CA GLN A 323 -5.95 -6.71 9.51
C GLN A 323 -5.78 -7.60 10.75
N ASP A 324 -4.71 -8.39 10.80
CA ASP A 324 -4.48 -9.35 11.88
C ASP A 324 -3.06 -9.35 12.46
N GLY A 325 -2.20 -8.46 11.99
CA GLY A 325 -0.83 -8.29 12.46
C GLY A 325 -0.02 -7.32 11.61
N VAL A 326 1.31 -7.37 11.75
CA VAL A 326 2.24 -6.57 10.94
C VAL A 326 3.51 -7.34 10.59
N MET A 327 4.04 -7.09 9.39
CA MET A 327 5.45 -7.26 9.07
C MET A 327 6.17 -5.90 9.19
N VAL A 328 7.47 -5.94 9.47
CA VAL A 328 8.28 -4.75 9.70
C VAL A 328 9.57 -4.85 8.89
N ALA A 329 9.81 -3.88 8.01
CA ALA A 329 11.04 -3.76 7.24
C ALA A 329 11.79 -2.47 7.62
N ARG A 330 13.07 -2.58 7.97
CA ARG A 330 13.89 -1.45 8.38
C ARG A 330 14.72 -0.92 7.20
N PRO A 331 14.57 0.34 6.77
CA PRO A 331 15.44 0.91 5.75
C PRO A 331 16.93 0.79 6.12
N LEU A 332 17.77 0.48 5.14
CA LEU A 332 19.22 0.39 5.31
C LEU A 332 19.92 1.62 4.72
N GLU A 333 20.98 2.08 5.39
CA GLU A 333 21.81 3.20 4.93
C GLU A 333 22.32 2.96 3.50
N THR A 334 22.43 4.02 2.70
CA THR A 334 23.07 3.93 1.38
C THR A 334 24.58 3.70 1.56
N GLN A 335 25.15 2.74 0.84
CA GLN A 335 26.59 2.49 0.79
C GLN A 335 27.29 3.43 -0.20
#